data_AF-A0A2J8IIN6-F1
#
_entry.id   AF-A0A2J8IIN6-F1
#
_cell.length_a   1.000
_cell.length_b   1.000
_cell.length_c   1.000
_cell.angle_alpha   90.00
_cell.angle_beta   90.00
_cell.angle_gamma   90.00
#
_symmetry.space_group_name_H-M   'P 1'
#
loop_
_entity.id
_entity.type
_entity.pdbx_description
1 polymer ?
#
loop_
_entity_poly.entity_id
_entity_poly.type
_entity_poly.pdbx_seq_one_letter_code
_entity_poly.pdbx_strand_id
1 'polypeptide(L)'
;MRATEKTFTPSRPYFYGFGQGDAIHAYTPEEWGLGGSSASSASNSTHSLAILILVGAVITVPALLAPIWLVIGAIRLNIGVVLLCLVCTLLFTGGWFFVLKSIRQELRARKLRRARGLPKPWYAVTDDQARTWFEERPGTLEITRQNFPNSSRPFPSDHHDRKRSGH
;
A
#
# COMPACT_ATOMS: atom_id res chain seq x y z
N MET A 1 34.29 6.19 1.76
CA MET A 1 32.89 6.62 2.02
C MET A 1 32.17 6.66 0.68
N ARG A 2 31.26 5.72 0.39
CA ARG A 2 30.44 5.75 -0.82
C ARG A 2 29.30 6.73 -0.59
N ALA A 3 29.27 7.80 -1.37
CA ALA A 3 28.10 8.67 -1.45
C ALA A 3 26.91 7.81 -1.89
N THR A 4 25.88 7.75 -1.06
CA THR A 4 24.55 7.27 -1.47
C THR A 4 24.06 8.21 -2.55
N GLU A 5 24.26 7.81 -3.80
CA GLU A 5 23.59 8.37 -4.96
C GLU A 5 22.09 8.28 -4.67
N LYS A 6 21.50 9.42 -4.28
CA LYS A 6 20.04 9.58 -4.32
C LYS A 6 19.70 9.47 -5.79
N THR A 7 19.35 8.27 -6.24
CA THR A 7 18.72 8.03 -7.53
C THR A 7 17.60 9.03 -7.66
N PHE A 8 17.80 10.06 -8.50
CA PHE A 8 16.77 10.97 -8.94
C PHE A 8 15.76 10.07 -9.63
N THR A 9 14.73 9.65 -8.90
CA THR A 9 13.65 8.89 -9.49
C THR A 9 12.88 9.96 -10.25
N PRO A 10 12.88 9.97 -11.59
CA PRO A 10 12.02 10.89 -12.32
C PRO A 10 10.62 10.73 -11.73
N SER A 11 9.98 11.87 -11.41
CA SER A 11 8.62 11.89 -10.87
C SER A 11 7.72 11.17 -11.88
N ARG A 12 7.51 9.87 -11.67
CA ARG A 12 6.74 9.07 -12.61
C ARG A 12 5.28 9.52 -12.54
N PRO A 13 4.62 9.78 -13.68
CA PRO A 13 3.24 10.23 -13.67
C PRO A 13 2.28 9.12 -13.24
N TYR A 14 2.66 7.86 -13.48
CA TYR A 14 1.83 6.69 -13.18
C TYR A 14 2.62 5.55 -12.53
N PHE A 15 1.91 4.80 -11.70
CA PHE A 15 2.26 3.48 -11.20
C PHE A 15 1.25 2.47 -11.76
N TYR A 16 1.71 1.26 -12.06
CA TYR A 16 0.88 0.24 -12.71
C TYR A 16 0.61 -0.92 -11.76
N GLY A 17 -0.63 -1.38 -11.72
CA GLY A 17 -1.01 -2.50 -10.88
C GLY A 17 -2.25 -3.23 -11.38
N PHE A 18 -2.31 -4.52 -11.06
CA PHE A 18 -3.51 -5.32 -11.30
C PHE A 18 -4.64 -4.89 -10.36
N GLY A 19 -5.81 -4.62 -10.94
CA GLY A 19 -7.04 -4.33 -10.22
C GLY A 19 -7.78 -5.61 -9.79
N GLN A 20 -9.10 -5.52 -9.67
CA GLN A 20 -9.95 -6.70 -9.52
C GLN A 20 -10.16 -7.32 -10.92
N GLY A 21 -9.53 -8.46 -11.19
CA GLY A 21 -9.51 -9.13 -12.49
C GLY A 21 -8.16 -9.01 -13.21
N ASP A 22 -8.12 -9.34 -14.50
CA ASP A 22 -6.88 -9.36 -15.32
C ASP A 22 -6.57 -8.01 -16.00
N ALA A 23 -7.16 -6.93 -15.51
CA ALA A 23 -6.94 -5.58 -16.02
C ALA A 23 -5.81 -4.86 -15.28
N ILE A 24 -4.89 -4.29 -16.04
CA ILE A 24 -3.86 -3.39 -15.51
C ILE A 24 -4.41 -1.98 -15.52
N HIS A 25 -4.31 -1.31 -14.37
CA HIS A 25 -4.72 0.09 -14.22
C HIS A 25 -3.49 0.98 -13.99
N ALA A 26 -3.56 2.19 -14.54
CA ALA A 26 -2.60 3.25 -14.27
C ALA A 26 -3.11 4.10 -13.09
N TYR A 27 -2.28 4.27 -12.07
CA TYR A 27 -2.59 5.02 -10.86
C TYR A 27 -1.65 6.22 -10.77
N THR A 28 -2.17 7.40 -10.50
CA THR A 28 -1.32 8.53 -10.11
C THR A 28 -0.60 8.25 -8.79
N PRO A 29 0.49 8.97 -8.46
CA PRO A 29 1.18 8.79 -7.17
C PRO A 29 0.25 8.91 -5.95
N GLU A 30 -0.73 9.82 -6.03
CA GLU A 30 -1.75 9.99 -4.98
C GLU A 30 -2.66 8.76 -4.88
N GLU A 31 -3.10 8.20 -6.00
CA GLU A 31 -3.99 7.04 -6.04
C GLU A 31 -3.28 5.76 -5.64
N TRP A 32 -2.01 5.63 -6.02
CA TRP A 32 -1.15 4.56 -5.57
C TRP A 32 -1.02 4.58 -4.04
N GLY A 33 -0.87 5.77 -3.44
CA GLY A 33 -0.84 5.95 -1.99
C GLY A 33 -2.14 5.58 -1.26
N LEU A 34 -3.28 5.45 -1.97
CA LEU A 34 -4.58 5.08 -1.42
C LEU A 34 -4.83 3.55 -1.37
N GLY A 35 -3.84 2.73 -1.70
CA GLY A 35 -4.04 1.28 -1.69
C GLY A 35 -2.82 0.41 -1.96
N GLY A 36 -1.75 0.99 -2.51
CA GLY A 36 -0.45 0.37 -2.63
C GLY A 36 0.38 0.65 -1.39
N SER A 37 0.73 -0.38 -0.63
CA SER A 37 1.73 -0.28 0.42
C SER A 37 3.08 0.10 -0.21
N SER A 38 3.40 1.40 -0.14
CA SER A 38 4.69 2.04 -0.45
C SER A 38 5.16 2.02 -1.92
N ALA A 39 5.57 3.19 -2.39
CA ALA A 39 6.19 3.41 -3.71
C ALA A 39 7.66 2.92 -3.80
N SER A 40 8.15 2.10 -2.86
CA SER A 40 9.58 1.76 -2.80
C SER A 40 9.94 0.40 -2.21
N SER A 41 8.99 -0.50 -1.93
CA SER A 41 9.34 -1.83 -1.42
C SER A 41 8.46 -2.91 -2.01
N ALA A 42 9.07 -3.69 -2.90
CA ALA A 42 8.60 -4.97 -3.38
C ALA A 42 8.57 -5.99 -2.21
N SER A 43 7.59 -5.89 -1.31
CA SER A 43 7.07 -7.03 -0.53
C SER A 43 5.83 -6.61 0.29
N ASN A 44 4.72 -7.30 0.05
CA ASN A 44 3.73 -7.74 1.03
C ASN A 44 3.30 -6.74 2.15
N SER A 45 2.08 -6.20 2.08
CA SER A 45 0.90 -6.94 2.54
C SER A 45 -0.32 -6.06 2.34
N THR A 46 -1.12 -6.44 1.35
CA THR A 46 -2.46 -5.91 1.17
C THR A 46 -3.29 -6.44 2.34
N HIS A 47 -3.23 -5.80 3.51
CA HIS A 47 -4.07 -6.21 4.63
C HIS A 47 -5.53 -6.14 4.17
N SER A 48 -6.12 -7.31 3.92
CA SER A 48 -7.53 -7.40 3.58
C SER A 48 -8.28 -6.80 4.76
N LEU A 49 -9.23 -5.92 4.49
CA LEU A 49 -10.07 -5.32 5.52
C LEU A 49 -10.73 -6.40 6.39
N ALA A 50 -11.05 -7.56 5.80
CA ALA A 50 -11.55 -8.72 6.52
C ALA A 50 -10.54 -9.25 7.56
N ILE A 51 -9.25 -9.31 7.23
CA ILE A 51 -8.19 -9.73 8.15
C ILE A 51 -8.03 -8.69 9.27
N LEU A 52 -8.05 -7.40 8.96
CA LEU A 52 -7.99 -6.35 9.98
C LEU A 52 -9.19 -6.39 10.92
N ILE A 53 -10.40 -6.63 10.40
CA ILE A 53 -11.61 -6.82 11.21
C ILE A 53 -11.50 -8.07 12.08
N LEU A 54 -11.04 -9.18 11.53
CA LEU A 54 -10.87 -10.44 12.26
C LEU A 54 -9.86 -10.29 13.41
N VAL A 55 -8.68 -9.74 13.11
CA VAL A 55 -7.63 -9.46 14.10
C VAL A 55 -8.14 -8.49 15.15
N GLY A 56 -8.89 -7.46 14.73
CA GLY A 56 -9.63 -6.60 15.63
C GLY A 56 -10.50 -7.43 16.56
N ALA A 57 -11.50 -8.15 16.03
CA ALA A 57 -12.44 -8.95 16.82
C ALA A 57 -11.75 -9.82 17.89
N VAL A 58 -10.66 -10.51 17.51
CA VAL A 58 -9.85 -11.33 18.43
C VAL A 58 -9.19 -10.51 19.54
N ILE A 59 -8.61 -9.36 19.22
CA ILE A 59 -7.90 -8.50 20.19
C ILE A 59 -8.87 -7.72 21.08
N THR A 60 -10.12 -7.51 20.65
CA THR A 60 -11.16 -6.79 21.42
C THR A 60 -11.37 -7.40 22.79
N VAL A 61 -11.49 -8.72 22.86
CA VAL A 61 -11.87 -9.43 24.09
C VAL A 61 -10.77 -9.32 25.15
N PRO A 62 -9.49 -9.61 24.86
CA PRO A 62 -8.38 -9.33 25.78
C PRO A 62 -8.24 -7.85 26.13
N ALA A 63 -8.44 -6.93 25.17
CA ALA A 63 -8.33 -5.49 25.43
C ALA A 63 -9.37 -4.96 26.42
N LEU A 64 -10.56 -5.57 26.47
CA LEU A 64 -11.60 -5.24 27.45
C LEU A 64 -11.41 -5.98 28.78
N LEU A 65 -10.96 -7.23 28.75
CA LEU A 65 -10.77 -8.04 29.96
C LEU A 65 -9.54 -7.58 30.77
N ALA A 66 -8.43 -7.24 30.13
CA ALA A 66 -7.19 -6.84 30.80
C ALA A 66 -7.36 -5.69 31.83
N PRO A 67 -8.04 -4.56 31.51
CA PRO A 67 -8.25 -3.50 32.50
C PRO A 67 -9.18 -3.92 33.65
N ILE A 68 -10.16 -4.79 33.41
CA ILE A 68 -11.05 -5.32 34.46
C ILE A 68 -10.24 -6.18 35.45
N TRP A 69 -9.38 -7.06 34.92
CA TRP A 69 -8.50 -7.89 35.74
C TRP A 69 -7.47 -7.09 36.52
N LEU A 70 -7.00 -5.96 35.97
CA LEU A 70 -6.11 -5.03 36.67
C LEU A 70 -6.79 -4.46 37.93
N VAL A 71 -8.05 -4.02 37.83
CA VAL A 71 -8.82 -3.50 38.97
C VAL A 71 -8.99 -4.57 40.04
N ILE A 72 -9.32 -5.81 39.65
CA ILE A 72 -9.47 -6.93 40.59
C ILE A 72 -8.13 -7.25 41.28
N GLY A 73 -7.02 -7.28 40.52
CA GLY A 73 -5.68 -7.51 41.05
C GLY A 73 -5.24 -6.43 42.05
N ALA A 74 -5.58 -5.17 41.79
CA ALA A 74 -5.31 -4.05 42.68
C ALA A 74 -6.07 -4.17 44.00
N ILE A 75 -7.36 -4.54 43.95
CA ILE A 75 -8.19 -4.78 45.15
C ILE A 75 -7.61 -5.92 46.00
N ARG A 76 -7.09 -6.97 45.36
CA ARG A 76 -6.48 -8.13 46.04
C ARG A 76 -5.07 -7.87 46.56
N LEU A 77 -4.51 -6.66 46.40
CA LEU A 77 -3.15 -6.28 46.80
C LEU A 77 -2.05 -7.22 46.26
N ASN A 78 -2.28 -7.87 45.12
CA ASN A 78 -1.31 -8.77 44.50
C ASN A 78 -0.47 -8.02 43.46
N ILE A 79 0.68 -7.51 43.89
CA ILE A 79 1.59 -6.69 43.09
C ILE A 79 2.01 -7.40 41.78
N GLY A 80 2.27 -8.71 41.84
CA GLY A 80 2.66 -9.49 40.66
C GLY A 80 1.56 -9.55 39.59
N VAL A 81 0.32 -9.75 40.02
CA VAL A 81 -0.85 -9.76 39.12
C VAL A 81 -1.09 -8.37 38.55
N VAL A 82 -0.95 -7.31 39.36
CA VAL A 82 -1.12 -5.92 38.89
C VAL A 82 -0.10 -5.57 37.80
N LEU A 83 1.19 -5.89 38.01
CA LEU A 83 2.25 -5.62 37.03
C LEU A 83 2.01 -6.37 35.71
N LEU A 84 1.65 -7.65 35.78
CA LEU A 84 1.33 -8.45 34.59
C LEU A 84 0.12 -7.87 33.85
N CYS A 85 -0.97 -7.57 34.56
CA CYS A 85 -2.17 -6.99 33.97
C CYS A 85 -1.92 -5.61 33.36
N LEU A 86 -1.02 -4.81 33.94
CA LEU A 86 -0.66 -3.49 33.41
C LEU A 86 0.06 -3.62 32.05
N VAL A 87 1.04 -4.53 31.96
CA VAL A 87 1.72 -4.83 30.69
C VAL A 87 0.75 -5.36 29.64
N CYS A 88 -0.11 -6.33 30.00
CA CYS A 88 -1.13 -6.85 29.10
C CYS A 88 -2.08 -5.75 28.63
N THR A 89 -2.55 -4.88 29.53
CA THR A 89 -3.45 -3.77 29.20
C THR A 89 -2.80 -2.82 28.19
N LEU A 90 -1.54 -2.44 28.40
CA LEU A 90 -0.83 -1.58 27.45
C LEU A 90 -0.69 -2.24 26.07
N LEU A 91 -0.30 -3.50 26.01
CA LEU A 91 -0.11 -4.22 24.74
C LEU A 91 -1.44 -4.41 24.00
N PHE A 92 -2.48 -4.89 24.68
CA PHE A 92 -3.77 -5.17 24.04
C PHE A 92 -4.52 -3.89 23.68
N THR A 93 -4.51 -2.86 24.54
CA THR A 93 -5.18 -1.59 24.25
C THR A 93 -4.44 -0.80 23.17
N GLY A 94 -3.11 -0.79 23.22
CA GLY A 94 -2.27 -0.18 22.18
C GLY A 94 -2.43 -0.87 20.81
N GLY A 95 -2.38 -2.21 20.79
CA GLY A 95 -2.61 -3.00 19.58
C GLY A 95 -4.02 -2.80 19.01
N TRP A 96 -5.04 -2.79 19.87
CA TRP A 96 -6.43 -2.50 19.50
C TRP A 96 -6.58 -1.13 18.82
N PHE A 97 -5.96 -0.09 19.38
CA PHE A 97 -6.01 1.26 18.81
C PHE A 97 -5.31 1.33 17.44
N PHE A 98 -4.18 0.64 17.28
CA PHE A 98 -3.48 0.54 16.00
C PHE A 98 -4.35 -0.11 14.92
N VAL A 99 -5.00 -1.24 15.25
CA VAL A 99 -5.91 -1.93 14.33
C VAL A 99 -7.09 -1.03 13.92
N LEU A 100 -7.70 -0.33 14.87
CA LEU A 100 -8.78 0.63 14.59
C LEU A 100 -8.34 1.76 13.66
N LYS A 101 -7.14 2.30 13.87
CA LYS A 101 -6.58 3.36 13.00
C LYS A 101 -6.39 2.82 11.58
N SER A 102 -5.83 1.62 11.43
CA SER A 102 -5.64 0.96 10.14
C SER A 102 -6.97 0.68 9.42
N ILE A 103 -8.00 0.21 10.14
CA ILE A 103 -9.34 0.02 9.58
C ILE A 103 -9.92 1.35 9.08
N ARG A 104 -9.83 2.42 9.88
CA ARG A 104 -10.32 3.75 9.48
C ARG A 104 -9.61 4.30 8.24
N GLN A 105 -8.29 4.10 8.16
CA GLN A 105 -7.50 4.50 7.00
C GLN A 105 -7.91 3.72 5.76
N GLU A 106 -8.04 2.39 5.84
CA GLU A 106 -8.49 1.54 4.73
C GLU A 106 -9.93 1.89 4.31
N LEU A 107 -10.83 2.25 5.23
CA LEU A 107 -12.19 2.70 4.90
C LEU A 107 -12.21 4.06 4.19
N ARG A 108 -11.41 5.03 4.65
CA ARG A 108 -11.26 6.32 3.96
C ARG A 108 -10.69 6.13 2.56
N ALA A 109 -9.66 5.29 2.44
CA ALA A 109 -9.05 4.93 1.17
C ALA A 109 -10.04 4.24 0.23
N ARG A 110 -10.88 3.32 0.73
CA ARG A 110 -11.97 2.71 -0.03
C ARG A 110 -13.00 3.73 -0.52
N LYS A 111 -13.37 4.70 0.32
CA LYS A 111 -14.31 5.76 -0.06
C LYS A 111 -13.74 6.62 -1.19
N LEU A 112 -12.47 7.00 -1.09
CA LEU A 112 -11.76 7.75 -2.13
C LEU A 112 -11.63 6.94 -3.43
N ARG A 113 -11.29 5.65 -3.35
CA ARG A 113 -11.24 4.74 -4.50
C ARG A 113 -12.59 4.62 -5.22
N ARG A 114 -13.68 4.44 -4.46
CA ARG A 114 -15.05 4.42 -5.03
C ARG A 114 -15.41 5.72 -5.71
N ALA A 115 -15.03 6.87 -5.14
CA ALA A 115 -15.29 8.17 -5.73
C ALA A 115 -14.54 8.39 -7.06
N ARG A 116 -13.34 7.81 -7.20
CA ARG A 116 -12.53 7.90 -8.43
C ARG A 116 -12.72 6.74 -9.41
N GLY A 117 -13.53 5.74 -9.07
CA GLY A 117 -13.78 4.57 -9.94
C GLY A 117 -12.60 3.60 -10.10
N LEU A 118 -11.53 3.74 -9.32
CA LEU A 118 -10.33 2.90 -9.43
C LEU A 118 -10.41 1.67 -8.49
N PRO A 119 -10.09 0.46 -8.98
CA PRO A 119 -9.99 -0.72 -8.13
C PRO A 119 -8.78 -0.65 -7.18
N LYS A 120 -8.73 -1.54 -6.18
CA LYS A 120 -7.57 -1.65 -5.30
C LYS A 120 -6.43 -2.34 -6.08
N PRO A 121 -5.21 -1.77 -6.14
CA PRO A 121 -4.07 -2.48 -6.70
C PRO A 121 -3.71 -3.66 -5.80
N TRP A 122 -3.70 -4.87 -6.36
CA TRP A 122 -3.32 -6.09 -5.63
C TRP A 122 -1.82 -6.35 -5.73
N TYR A 123 -1.27 -6.16 -6.94
CA TYR A 123 0.12 -6.41 -7.25
C TYR A 123 0.64 -5.30 -8.16
N ALA A 124 1.84 -4.79 -7.84
CA ALA A 124 2.55 -3.86 -8.70
C ALA A 124 3.05 -4.59 -9.95
N VAL A 125 2.99 -3.90 -11.08
CA VAL A 125 3.41 -4.42 -12.37
C VAL A 125 4.57 -3.57 -12.88
N THR A 126 5.51 -4.21 -13.56
CA THR A 126 6.65 -3.51 -14.16
C THR A 126 6.22 -2.67 -15.37
N ASP A 127 6.96 -1.61 -15.67
CA ASP A 127 6.67 -0.73 -16.82
C ASP A 127 6.63 -1.52 -18.15
N ASP A 128 7.44 -2.58 -18.30
CA ASP A 128 7.45 -3.43 -19.50
C ASP A 128 6.18 -4.30 -19.65
N GLN A 129 5.71 -4.86 -18.53
CA GLN A 129 4.46 -5.64 -18.51
C GLN A 129 3.24 -4.73 -18.71
N ALA A 130 3.23 -3.57 -18.04
CA ALA A 130 2.18 -2.58 -18.21
C ALA A 130 2.13 -2.08 -19.66
N ARG A 131 3.29 -1.72 -20.22
CA ARG A 131 3.39 -1.28 -21.63
C ARG A 131 2.85 -2.31 -22.60
N THR A 132 3.22 -3.58 -22.46
CA THR A 132 2.72 -4.66 -23.33
C THR A 132 1.18 -4.73 -23.29
N TRP A 133 0.60 -4.62 -22.10
CA TRP A 133 -0.86 -4.67 -21.93
C TRP A 133 -1.58 -3.47 -22.55
N PHE A 134 -0.99 -2.26 -22.47
CA PHE A 134 -1.53 -1.04 -23.08
C PHE A 134 -1.29 -0.99 -24.60
N GLU A 135 -0.22 -1.62 -25.11
CA GLU A 135 0.02 -1.82 -26.55
C GLU A 135 -1.06 -2.70 -27.18
N GLU A 136 -1.51 -3.74 -26.48
CA GLU A 136 -2.60 -4.63 -26.93
C GLU A 136 -3.99 -3.97 -26.84
N ARG A 137 -4.13 -2.86 -26.10
CA ARG A 137 -5.41 -2.18 -25.82
C ARG A 137 -5.30 -0.67 -26.08
N PRO A 138 -5.27 -0.25 -27.35
CA PRO A 138 -5.08 1.15 -27.71
C PRO A 138 -6.22 2.02 -27.18
N GLY A 139 -5.88 3.20 -26.65
CA GLY A 139 -6.84 4.23 -26.23
C GLY A 139 -6.96 4.47 -24.72
N THR A 140 -6.27 3.70 -23.87
CA THR A 140 -6.32 3.91 -22.40
C THR A 140 -5.18 4.78 -21.86
N LEU A 141 -3.99 4.71 -22.46
CA LEU A 141 -2.82 5.49 -22.08
C LEU A 141 -1.88 5.65 -23.28
N GLU A 142 -1.24 6.80 -23.45
CA GLU A 142 -0.23 6.99 -24.49
C GLU A 142 1.08 6.26 -24.16
N ILE A 143 1.63 5.54 -25.13
CA ILE A 143 2.88 4.77 -24.98
C ILE A 143 4.08 5.70 -25.20
N THR A 144 4.47 6.41 -24.15
CA THR A 144 5.60 7.36 -24.16
C THR A 144 6.64 7.01 -23.09
N ARG A 145 7.88 7.45 -23.31
CA ARG A 145 8.97 7.29 -22.33
C ARG A 145 8.70 8.03 -21.01
N GLN A 146 7.83 9.05 -21.03
CA GLN A 146 7.39 9.75 -19.82
C GLN A 146 6.44 8.88 -18.97
N ASN A 147 5.53 8.15 -19.61
CA ASN A 147 4.58 7.28 -18.93
C ASN A 147 5.21 5.96 -18.46
N PHE A 148 6.20 5.44 -19.20
CA PHE A 148 6.88 4.18 -18.91
C PHE A 148 8.40 4.38 -18.76
N PRO A 149 8.87 5.15 -17.76
CA PRO A 149 10.26 5.60 -17.67
C PRO A 149 11.27 4.46 -17.50
N ASN A 150 10.87 3.34 -16.90
CA ASN A 150 11.73 2.18 -16.66
C ASN A 150 11.53 1.06 -17.68
N SER A 151 10.82 1.30 -18.79
CA SER A 151 10.69 0.29 -19.83
C SER A 151 12.03 0.08 -20.55
N SER A 152 12.44 -1.18 -20.68
CA SER A 152 13.67 -1.59 -21.38
C SER A 152 13.52 -1.56 -22.90
N ARG A 153 12.29 -1.47 -23.40
CA ARG A 153 11.96 -1.52 -24.83
C ARG A 153 12.11 -0.14 -25.50
N PRO A 154 12.57 -0.08 -26.77
CA PRO A 154 12.65 1.19 -27.51
C PRO A 154 11.24 1.77 -27.72
N PHE A 155 11.11 3.10 -27.61
CA PHE A 155 9.84 3.79 -27.89
C PHE A 155 9.77 4.21 -29.36
N PRO A 156 8.57 4.32 -29.95
CA PRO A 156 8.40 4.83 -31.32
C PRO A 156 9.06 6.21 -31.53
N SER A 157 9.05 7.06 -30.51
CA SER A 157 9.72 8.37 -30.50
C SER A 157 11.24 8.29 -30.64
N ASP A 158 11.86 7.22 -30.13
CA ASP A 158 13.33 7.04 -30.13
C ASP A 158 13.87 6.83 -31.57
N HIS A 159 13.01 6.39 -32.51
CA HIS A 159 13.36 6.22 -33.91
C HIS A 159 13.37 7.52 -34.72
N HIS A 160 12.67 8.56 -34.27
CA HIS A 160 12.67 9.86 -34.95
C HIS A 160 13.95 10.67 -34.68
N ASP A 161 14.50 10.57 -33.47
CA ASP A 161 15.75 11.28 -33.10
C ASP A 161 16.99 10.65 -33.74
N ARG A 162 17.01 9.32 -33.90
CA ARG A 162 18.10 8.64 -34.62
C ARG A 162 18.24 9.06 -36.08
N LYS A 163 17.15 9.48 -36.74
CA LYS A 163 17.21 9.99 -38.12
C LYS A 163 17.71 11.44 -38.22
N ARG A 164 17.62 12.24 -37.14
CA ARG A 164 18.10 13.64 -37.14
C ARG A 164 19.58 13.80 -36.78
N SER A 165 20.17 12.82 -36.09
CA SER A 165 21.60 12.82 -35.73
C SER A 165 22.52 12.22 -36.79
N GLY A 166 21.98 11.81 -37.94
CA GLY A 166 22.70 11.13 -39.03
C GLY A 166 22.87 11.97 -40.30
N HIS A 167 23.10 13.28 -40.16
CA HIS A 167 23.54 14.16 -41.23
C HIS A 167 24.67 15.06 -40.74
#